data_AF-W5UUS9-F1
#
_entry.id   AF-W5UUS9-F1
#
_cell.length_a   1.000
_cell.length_b   1.000
_cell.length_c   1.000
_cell.angle_alpha   90.00
_cell.angle_beta   90.00
_cell.angle_gamma   90.00
#
_symmetry.space_group_name_H-M   'P 1'
#
loop_
_entity.id
_entity.type
_entity.pdbx_description
1 polymer ?
#
loop_
_entity_poly.entity_id
_entity_poly.type
_entity_poly.pdbx_seq_one_letter_code
_entity_poly.pdbx_strand_id
1 'polypeptide(L)'
;MYKKITKIPDFVFAILTFFIPIALLFIFFSPDFYKREIIKFGYLFLIAILCFILSLSISILWIKLKIVSFNFVFYYPVIDFSFVLILLTYNLSGNPGLLALRIILVLASIFLIIPSLIFKEKIKALMIQKSLRPKK
;
A
#
# COMPACT_ATOMS: atom_id res chain seq x y z
N MET A 1 9.27 24.30 26.65
CA MET A 1 9.36 22.84 26.86
C MET A 1 8.45 22.14 25.86
N TYR A 2 8.97 21.71 24.70
CA TYR A 2 8.12 21.07 23.67
C TYR A 2 7.78 19.65 24.11
N LYS A 3 6.49 19.41 24.35
CA LYS A 3 5.93 18.09 24.65
C LYS A 3 6.38 17.13 23.54
N LYS A 4 7.16 16.11 23.90
CA LYS A 4 7.39 14.92 23.08
C LYS A 4 6.00 14.36 22.78
N ILE A 5 5.41 14.71 21.64
CA ILE A 5 4.31 13.94 21.06
C ILE A 5 4.93 12.56 20.89
N THR A 6 4.52 11.61 21.73
CA THR A 6 4.83 10.20 21.58
C THR A 6 4.49 9.86 20.15
N LYS A 7 5.52 9.76 19.29
CA LYS A 7 5.37 9.35 17.90
C LYS A 7 4.81 7.93 17.96
N ILE A 8 3.50 7.82 17.81
CA ILE A 8 2.85 6.54 17.55
C ILE A 8 3.65 5.90 16.40
N PRO A 9 4.04 4.62 16.50
CA PRO A 9 4.87 3.99 15.49
C PRO A 9 4.21 4.12 14.12
N ASP A 10 4.97 4.45 13.09
CA ASP A 10 4.48 4.48 11.69
C ASP A 10 3.75 3.17 11.33
N PHE A 11 4.15 2.05 11.93
CA PHE A 11 3.48 0.76 11.81
C PHE A 11 2.00 0.75 12.23
N VAL A 12 1.62 1.47 13.30
CA VAL A 12 0.22 1.53 13.76
C VAL A 12 -0.65 2.24 12.72
N PHE A 13 -0.14 3.32 12.14
CA PHE A 13 -0.84 4.00 11.05
C PHE A 13 -0.89 3.16 9.78
N ALA A 14 0.12 2.32 9.54
CA ALA A 14 0.08 1.38 8.44
C ALA A 14 -0.98 0.30 8.64
N ILE A 15 -1.14 -0.20 9.86
CA ILE A 15 -2.23 -1.13 10.20
C ILE A 15 -3.59 -0.50 9.89
N LEU A 16 -3.81 0.72 10.39
CA LEU A 16 -5.08 1.44 10.22
C LEU A 16 -5.37 1.79 8.75
N THR A 17 -4.35 2.21 8.00
CA THR A 17 -4.52 2.75 6.65
C THR A 17 -4.52 1.66 5.57
N PHE A 18 -3.81 0.54 5.76
CA PHE A 18 -3.63 -0.47 4.73
C PHE A 18 -4.15 -1.85 5.16
N PHE A 19 -3.64 -2.39 6.29
CA PHE A 19 -3.94 -3.77 6.66
C PHE A 19 -5.40 -3.98 7.03
N ILE A 20 -6.02 -3.07 7.81
CA ILE A 20 -7.42 -3.20 8.20
C ILE A 20 -8.34 -3.13 6.96
N PRO A 21 -8.25 -2.10 6.08
CA PRO A 21 -9.08 -2.05 4.89
C PRO A 21 -8.97 -3.30 4.00
N ILE A 22 -7.74 -3.78 3.76
CA ILE A 22 -7.51 -5.00 2.96
C ILE A 22 -8.10 -6.23 3.65
N ALA A 23 -7.87 -6.39 4.95
CA ALA A 23 -8.41 -7.53 5.70
C ALA A 23 -9.94 -7.53 5.68
N LEU A 24 -10.57 -6.36 5.81
CA LEU A 24 -12.02 -6.22 5.68
C LEU A 24 -12.49 -6.60 4.26
N LEU A 25 -11.81 -6.13 3.21
CA LEU A 25 -12.12 -6.55 1.84
C LEU A 25 -12.04 -8.07 1.68
N PHE A 26 -11.00 -8.69 2.25
CA PHE A 26 -10.85 -10.15 2.19
C PHE A 26 -11.97 -10.86 2.95
N ILE A 27 -12.28 -10.45 4.17
CA ILE A 27 -13.32 -11.11 4.99
C ILE A 27 -14.71 -10.97 4.35
N PHE A 28 -15.07 -9.77 3.86
CA PHE A 28 -16.41 -9.52 3.32
C PHE A 28 -16.63 -10.05 1.91
N PHE A 29 -15.57 -10.16 1.10
CA PHE A 29 -15.71 -10.51 -0.32
C PHE A 29 -15.00 -11.80 -0.74
N SER A 30 -14.20 -12.44 0.14
CA SER A 30 -13.58 -13.72 -0.20
C SER A 30 -14.63 -14.82 -0.27
N PRO A 31 -14.62 -15.64 -1.34
CA PRO A 31 -15.48 -16.82 -1.45
C PRO A 31 -15.23 -17.86 -0.34
N ASP A 32 -14.10 -17.83 0.36
CA ASP A 32 -13.79 -18.81 1.41
C ASP A 32 -14.76 -18.75 2.59
N PHE A 33 -15.15 -17.53 2.96
CA PHE A 33 -16.04 -17.32 4.10
C PHE A 33 -17.49 -17.69 3.77
N TYR A 34 -17.88 -17.50 2.50
CA TYR A 34 -19.29 -17.62 2.09
C TYR A 34 -19.57 -18.82 1.19
N LYS A 35 -18.53 -19.58 0.82
CA LYS A 35 -18.55 -20.77 -0.08
C LYS A 35 -19.21 -20.51 -1.44
N ARG A 36 -19.34 -19.24 -1.82
CA ARG A 36 -19.92 -18.77 -3.08
C ARG A 36 -19.32 -17.42 -3.45
N GLU A 37 -19.26 -17.11 -4.73
CA GLU A 37 -18.89 -15.76 -5.18
C GLU A 37 -19.98 -14.76 -4.78
N ILE A 38 -19.65 -13.83 -3.90
CA ILE A 38 -20.56 -12.73 -3.53
C ILE A 38 -20.51 -11.59 -4.54
N ILE A 39 -19.33 -11.35 -5.11
CA ILE A 39 -19.06 -10.22 -5.97
C ILE A 39 -18.29 -10.68 -7.21
N LYS A 40 -18.68 -10.15 -8.38
CA LYS A 40 -17.96 -10.45 -9.63
C LYS A 40 -16.55 -9.85 -9.57
N PHE A 41 -15.59 -10.55 -10.17
CA PHE A 41 -14.19 -10.14 -10.24
C PHE A 41 -13.99 -8.67 -10.65
N GLY A 42 -14.71 -8.19 -11.68
CA GLY A 42 -14.59 -6.80 -12.14
C GLY A 42 -14.95 -5.75 -11.08
N TYR A 43 -15.94 -6.02 -10.23
CA TYR A 43 -16.28 -5.11 -9.13
C TYR A 43 -15.27 -5.20 -8.00
N LEU A 44 -14.76 -6.39 -7.67
CA LEU A 44 -13.68 -6.55 -6.69
C LEU A 44 -12.41 -5.80 -7.13
N PHE A 45 -12.08 -5.86 -8.42
CA PHE A 45 -10.98 -5.11 -9.04
C PHE A 45 -11.16 -3.61 -8.87
N LEU A 46 -12.35 -3.08 -9.19
CA LEU A 46 -12.65 -1.66 -9.03
C LEU A 46 -12.54 -1.21 -7.56
N ILE A 47 -13.10 -1.99 -6.64
CA ILE A 47 -13.05 -1.70 -5.20
C ILE A 47 -11.60 -1.70 -4.69
N ALA A 48 -10.79 -2.68 -5.11
CA ALA A 48 -9.41 -2.76 -4.67
C ALA A 48 -8.56 -1.58 -5.19
N ILE A 49 -8.78 -1.13 -6.44
CA ILE A 49 -8.14 0.08 -6.98
C ILE A 49 -8.58 1.33 -6.21
N LEU A 50 -9.88 1.47 -5.95
CA LEU A 50 -10.41 2.61 -5.19
C LEU A 50 -9.82 2.64 -3.78
N CYS A 51 -9.74 1.50 -3.10
CA CYS A 51 -9.08 1.38 -1.81
C CYS A 51 -7.61 1.80 -1.89
N PHE A 52 -6.85 1.31 -2.87
CA PHE A 52 -5.45 1.71 -3.07
C PHE A 52 -5.28 3.23 -3.24
N ILE A 53 -6.11 3.87 -4.08
CA ILE A 53 -6.07 5.32 -4.31
C ILE A 53 -6.41 6.07 -3.01
N LEU A 54 -7.39 5.58 -2.25
CA LEU A 54 -7.80 6.16 -0.97
C LEU A 54 -6.65 6.05 0.05
N SER A 55 -6.03 4.87 0.17
CA SER A 55 -4.88 4.63 1.04
C SER A 55 -3.70 5.56 0.72
N LEU A 56 -3.41 5.76 -0.57
CA LEU A 56 -2.34 6.65 -1.02
C LEU A 56 -2.65 8.13 -0.68
N SER A 57 -3.89 8.55 -0.92
CA SER A 57 -4.35 9.91 -0.61
C SER A 57 -4.30 10.20 0.89
N ILE A 58 -4.78 9.26 1.70
CA ILE A 58 -4.72 9.31 3.17
C ILE A 58 -3.25 9.39 3.62
N SER A 59 -2.37 8.57 3.05
CA SER A 59 -0.94 8.55 3.38
C SER A 59 -0.25 9.90 3.11
N ILE A 60 -0.58 10.56 2.00
CA ILE A 60 -0.10 11.92 1.70
C ILE A 60 -0.62 12.91 2.76
N LEU A 61 -1.87 12.78 3.20
CA LEU A 61 -2.45 13.62 4.25
C LEU A 61 -1.71 13.43 5.59
N TRP A 62 -1.45 12.19 6.01
CA TRP A 62 -0.69 11.89 7.23
C TRP A 62 0.71 12.51 7.21
N ILE A 63 1.39 12.51 6.06
CA ILE A 63 2.70 13.17 5.89
C ILE A 63 2.56 14.69 6.01
N LYS A 64 1.57 15.30 5.34
CA LYS A 64 1.35 16.76 5.41
C LYS A 64 1.05 17.23 6.83
N LEU A 65 0.31 16.43 7.60
CA LEU A 65 0.03 16.67 9.01
C LEU A 65 1.21 16.36 9.94
N LYS A 66 2.35 15.91 9.40
CA LYS A 66 3.57 15.50 10.13
C LYS A 66 3.33 14.40 11.16
N ILE A 67 2.31 13.56 10.93
CA ILE A 67 1.97 12.47 11.85
C ILE A 67 2.86 11.25 11.59
N VAL A 68 3.07 10.91 10.30
CA VAL A 68 3.94 9.80 9.87
C VAL A 68 5.16 10.30 9.12
N SER A 69 6.23 9.49 9.09
CA SER A 69 7.45 9.84 8.36
C SER A 69 7.25 9.83 6.84
N PHE A 70 8.11 10.55 6.11
CA PHE A 70 8.10 10.55 4.64
C PHE A 70 8.25 9.15 4.03
N ASN A 71 8.95 8.24 4.74
CA ASN A 71 9.15 6.87 4.32
C ASN A 71 7.82 6.09 4.19
N PHE A 72 6.78 6.54 4.88
CA PHE A 72 5.48 5.88 4.93
C PHE A 72 4.84 5.76 3.54
N VAL A 73 4.87 6.82 2.72
CA VAL A 73 4.27 6.84 1.37
C VAL A 73 5.07 6.04 0.33
N PHE A 74 6.32 5.67 0.60
CA PHE A 74 7.12 4.88 -0.36
C PHE A 74 7.07 3.39 -0.07
N TYR A 75 6.99 3.02 1.21
CA TYR A 75 7.07 1.61 1.61
C TYR A 75 5.68 0.96 1.66
N TYR A 76 4.74 1.60 2.34
CA TYR A 76 3.45 0.96 2.62
C TYR A 76 2.49 0.92 1.44
N PRO A 77 2.46 1.89 0.51
CA PRO A 77 1.70 1.74 -0.73
C PRO A 77 2.20 0.59 -1.62
N VAL A 78 3.51 0.30 -1.63
CA VAL A 78 4.02 -0.87 -2.38
C VAL A 78 3.51 -2.17 -1.74
N ILE A 79 3.45 -2.21 -0.42
CA ILE A 79 2.87 -3.34 0.33
C ILE A 79 1.36 -3.45 0.07
N ASP A 80 0.62 -2.34 0.13
CA ASP A 80 -0.82 -2.27 -0.18
C ASP A 80 -1.11 -2.78 -1.59
N PHE A 81 -0.32 -2.33 -2.57
CA PHE A 81 -0.41 -2.81 -3.95
C PHE A 81 -0.14 -4.31 -4.06
N SER A 82 0.85 -4.83 -3.33
CA SER A 82 1.14 -6.26 -3.26
C SER A 82 -0.06 -7.05 -2.73
N PHE A 83 -0.66 -6.57 -1.63
CA PHE A 83 -1.82 -7.21 -1.03
C PHE A 83 -3.06 -7.15 -1.91
N VAL A 84 -3.30 -6.03 -2.59
CA VAL A 84 -4.36 -5.88 -3.59
C VAL A 84 -4.20 -6.92 -4.71
N LEU A 85 -2.98 -7.09 -5.24
CA LEU A 85 -2.73 -8.11 -6.26
C LEU A 85 -2.98 -9.54 -5.74
N ILE A 86 -2.59 -9.83 -4.50
CA ILE A 86 -2.88 -11.12 -3.86
C ILE A 86 -4.39 -11.35 -3.73
N LEU A 87 -5.13 -10.32 -3.30
CA LEU A 87 -6.58 -10.38 -3.15
C LEU A 87 -7.28 -10.65 -4.49
N LEU A 88 -6.85 -9.95 -5.55
CA LEU A 88 -7.44 -10.08 -6.87
C LEU A 88 -7.14 -11.42 -7.52
N THR A 89 -5.92 -11.93 -7.34
CA THR A 89 -5.52 -13.22 -7.89
C THR A 89 -6.09 -14.41 -7.12
N TYR A 90 -6.78 -14.17 -6.01
CA TYR A 90 -7.37 -15.21 -5.16
C TYR A 90 -8.44 -16.05 -5.87
N ASN A 91 -9.37 -15.42 -6.60
CA ASN A 91 -10.44 -16.12 -7.33
C ASN A 91 -9.94 -16.91 -8.56
N LEU A 92 -8.67 -16.78 -8.93
CA LEU A 92 -8.11 -17.42 -10.12
C LEU A 92 -7.53 -18.82 -9.84
N SER A 93 -7.80 -19.38 -8.66
CA SER A 93 -7.22 -20.63 -8.14
C SER A 93 -7.60 -21.90 -8.92
N GLY A 94 -8.62 -21.84 -9.78
CA GLY A 94 -9.05 -22.99 -10.59
C GLY A 94 -8.15 -23.32 -11.80
N ASN A 95 -7.21 -22.44 -12.18
CA ASN A 95 -6.37 -22.61 -13.36
C ASN A 95 -4.87 -22.51 -13.02
N PRO A 96 -4.05 -23.55 -13.32
CA PRO A 96 -2.62 -23.57 -12.97
C PRO A 96 -1.80 -22.43 -13.61
N GLY A 97 -2.19 -21.94 -14.80
CA GLY A 97 -1.52 -20.79 -15.44
C GLY A 97 -1.74 -19.48 -14.67
N LEU A 98 -2.92 -19.32 -14.06
CA LEU A 98 -3.23 -18.14 -13.25
C LEU A 98 -2.58 -18.22 -11.86
N LEU A 99 -2.37 -19.43 -11.35
CA LEU A 99 -1.60 -19.67 -10.13
C LEU A 99 -0.11 -19.29 -10.30
N ALA A 100 0.48 -19.61 -11.46
CA ALA A 100 1.83 -19.14 -11.81
C ALA A 100 1.89 -17.60 -11.94
N LEU A 101 0.87 -16.99 -12.58
CA LEU A 101 0.76 -15.53 -12.67
C LEU A 101 0.70 -14.86 -11.29
N ARG A 102 -0.04 -15.45 -10.34
CA ARG A 102 -0.09 -14.98 -8.94
C ARG A 102 1.29 -14.97 -8.30
N ILE A 103 2.06 -16.05 -8.44
CA ILE A 103 3.41 -16.15 -7.87
C ILE A 103 4.32 -15.09 -8.49
N ILE A 104 4.26 -14.90 -9.81
CA ILE A 104 5.04 -13.87 -10.52
C ILE A 104 4.66 -12.48 -10.03
N LEU A 105 3.37 -12.18 -9.85
CA LEU A 105 2.90 -10.89 -9.36
C LEU A 105 3.36 -10.60 -7.92
N VAL A 106 3.33 -11.61 -7.04
CA VAL A 106 3.85 -11.48 -5.66
C VAL A 106 5.37 -11.25 -5.67
N LEU A 107 6.11 -11.98 -6.49
CA LEU A 107 7.55 -11.78 -6.64
C LEU A 107 7.85 -10.37 -7.17
N ALA A 108 7.16 -9.95 -8.23
CA ALA A 108 7.30 -8.62 -8.80
C ALA A 108 7.00 -7.52 -7.77
N SER A 109 5.99 -7.73 -6.92
CA SER A 109 5.61 -6.76 -5.88
C SER A 109 6.65 -6.65 -4.75
N ILE A 110 7.32 -7.76 -4.39
CA ILE A 110 8.48 -7.74 -3.49
C ILE A 110 9.64 -6.98 -4.15
N PHE A 111 9.91 -7.22 -5.43
CA PHE A 111 10.96 -6.50 -6.16
C PHE A 111 10.69 -5.00 -6.25
N LEU A 112 9.43 -4.54 -6.22
CA LEU A 112 9.06 -3.11 -6.21
C LEU A 112 9.48 -2.38 -4.93
N ILE A 113 9.83 -3.09 -3.85
CA ILE A 113 10.39 -2.47 -2.63
C ILE A 113 11.75 -1.83 -2.92
N ILE A 114 12.59 -2.46 -3.76
CA ILE A 114 13.93 -1.98 -4.09
C ILE A 114 13.89 -0.61 -4.81
N PRO A 115 13.16 -0.41 -5.91
CA PRO A 115 13.06 0.89 -6.55
C PRO A 115 12.40 1.92 -5.64
N SER A 116 11.47 1.52 -4.76
CA SER A 116 10.89 2.40 -3.73
C SER A 116 11.97 3.00 -2.80
N LEU A 117 12.92 2.18 -2.33
CA LEU A 117 14.04 2.62 -1.51
C LEU A 117 15.00 3.55 -2.27
N ILE A 118 15.28 3.25 -3.54
CA ILE A 118 16.16 4.10 -4.39
C ILE A 118 15.51 5.46 -4.65
N PHE A 119 14.21 5.49 -4.97
CA PHE A 119 13.45 6.72 -5.20
C PHE A 119 13.43 7.60 -3.95
N LYS A 120 13.25 7.00 -2.77
CA LYS A 120 13.31 7.71 -1.49
C LYS A 120 14.63 8.47 -1.32
N GLU A 121 15.77 7.81 -1.53
CA GLU A 121 17.09 8.44 -1.38
C GLU A 121 17.28 9.61 -2.38
N LYS A 122 16.83 9.43 -3.64
CA LYS A 122 16.86 10.50 -4.65
C LYS A 122 16.02 11.72 -4.24
N ILE A 123 14.79 11.51 -3.77
CA ILE A 123 13.92 12.63 -3.37
C ILE A 123 14.48 13.35 -2.14
N LYS A 124 15.05 12.62 -1.17
CA LYS A 124 15.71 13.21 -0.02
C LYS A 124 16.90 14.09 -0.44
N ALA A 125 17.73 13.62 -1.38
CA ALA A 125 18.83 14.40 -1.92
C ALA A 125 18.37 15.68 -2.64
N LEU A 126 17.28 15.60 -3.42
CA LEU A 126 16.68 16.76 -4.10
C LEU A 126 16.14 17.80 -3.10
N MET A 127 15.49 17.34 -2.02
CA MET A 127 15.02 18.25 -0.96
C MET A 127 16.16 19.00 -0.27
N ILE A 128 17.29 18.32 0.00
CA ILE A 128 18.49 18.94 0.60
C ILE A 128 19.09 19.97 -0.36
N GLN A 129 19.27 19.64 -1.64
CA GLN A 129 19.77 20.61 -2.63
C GLN A 129 18.86 21.85 -2.75
N LYS A 130 17.54 21.66 -2.71
CA LYS A 130 16.58 22.78 -2.77
C LYS A 130 16.66 23.67 -1.53
N SER A 131 16.95 23.10 -0.36
CA SER A 131 17.19 23.85 0.88
C SER A 131 18.48 24.67 0.87
N LEU A 132 19.48 24.26 0.08
CA LEU A 132 20.81 24.89 0.02
C LEU A 132 20.91 25.98 -1.06
N ARG A 133 19.92 26.11 -1.96
CA ARG A 133 19.90 27.23 -2.91
C ARG A 133 19.45 28.51 -2.19
N PRO A 134 20.25 29.60 -2.20
CA PRO A 134 19.81 30.88 -1.67
C PRO A 134 18.55 31.30 -2.43
N LYS A 135 17.54 31.77 -1.70
CA LYS A 135 16.38 32.45 -2.30
C LYS A 135 16.93 33.68 -3.03
N LYS A 136 16.88 33.66 -4.36
CA LYS A 136 16.97 34.88 -5.18
C LYS A 136 15.66 35.65 -5.06
#